data_AF-A0A7S0LQU2-F1
#
_entry.id   AF-A0A7S0LQU2-F1
#
_cell.length_a   1.000
_cell.length_b   1.000
_cell.length_c   1.000
_cell.angle_alpha   90.00
_cell.angle_beta   90.00
_cell.angle_gamma   90.00
#
_symmetry.space_group_name_H-M   'P 1'
#
loop_
_entity.id
_entity.type
_entity.pdbx_description
1 polymer ?
#
loop_
_entity_poly.entity_id
_entity_poly.type
_entity_poly.pdbx_seq_one_letter_code
_entity_poly.pdbx_strand_id
1 'polypeptide(L)'
;APCGRIGVALTLSSKLRLVDLSSNEIGDLGTWELAWALADSRTQLRHLIVRANNIEDDGASELIQALAENATLECLDLSGNDIKEAREILGDCPRVKLGFQTSYSTRAQRPRPEPDPSRD
;
A
#
# COMPACT_ATOMS: atom_id res chain seq x y z
N ALA A 1 -22.05 -16.59 -0.28
CA ALA A 1 -20.62 -16.25 -0.39
C ALA A 1 -20.52 -14.76 -0.71
N PRO A 2 -20.30 -13.88 0.29
CA PRO A 2 -20.27 -12.44 0.06
C PRO A 2 -18.84 -11.91 0.23
N CYS A 3 -17.96 -12.18 -0.72
CA CYS A 3 -16.62 -11.59 -0.77
C CYS A 3 -16.10 -11.89 -2.19
N GLY A 4 -15.64 -10.87 -2.93
CA GLY A 4 -15.21 -11.02 -4.33
C GLY A 4 -15.74 -9.96 -5.28
N ARG A 5 -16.63 -9.07 -4.85
CA ARG A 5 -17.28 -8.10 -5.77
C ARG A 5 -16.32 -6.99 -6.22
N ILE A 6 -15.35 -6.59 -5.39
CA ILE A 6 -14.41 -5.52 -5.74
C ILE A 6 -13.38 -6.02 -6.74
N GLY A 7 -12.77 -7.20 -6.51
CA GLY A 7 -11.81 -7.76 -7.46
C GLY A 7 -12.42 -8.06 -8.84
N VAL A 8 -13.66 -8.56 -8.86
CA VAL A 8 -14.40 -8.76 -10.11
C VAL A 8 -14.75 -7.43 -10.79
N ALA A 9 -15.09 -6.38 -10.04
CA ALA A 9 -15.36 -5.06 -10.61
C ALA A 9 -14.11 -4.44 -11.26
N LEU A 10 -12.93 -4.66 -10.68
CA LEU A 10 -11.65 -4.21 -11.23
C LEU A 10 -11.31 -4.92 -12.55
N THR A 11 -11.48 -6.25 -12.60
CA THR A 11 -11.20 -7.05 -13.80
C THR A 11 -12.18 -6.80 -14.94
N LEU A 12 -13.45 -6.47 -14.64
CA LEU A 12 -14.46 -6.14 -15.64
C LEU A 12 -14.29 -4.72 -16.22
N SER A 13 -13.59 -3.85 -15.51
CA SER A 13 -13.44 -2.44 -15.88
C SER A 13 -12.12 -2.21 -16.60
N SER A 14 -12.05 -2.56 -17.89
CA SER A 14 -10.84 -2.39 -18.73
C SER A 14 -10.33 -0.95 -18.90
N LYS A 15 -11.09 0.04 -18.42
CA LYS A 15 -10.76 1.47 -18.46
C LYS A 15 -10.40 2.06 -17.09
N LEU A 16 -10.56 1.33 -15.98
CA LEU A 16 -10.20 1.85 -14.67
C LEU A 16 -8.68 2.00 -14.60
N ARG A 17 -8.24 3.24 -14.39
CA ARG A 17 -6.81 3.61 -14.27
C ARG A 17 -6.43 3.92 -12.84
N LEU A 18 -7.35 4.46 -12.04
CA LEU A 18 -7.13 4.82 -10.65
C LEU A 18 -8.28 4.31 -9.79
N VAL A 19 -7.94 3.68 -8.68
CA VAL A 19 -8.88 3.20 -7.67
C VAL A 19 -8.37 3.65 -6.31
N ASP A 20 -9.22 4.37 -5.58
CA ASP A 20 -8.98 4.77 -4.21
C ASP A 20 -9.99 4.08 -3.31
N LEU A 21 -9.48 3.22 -2.43
CA LEU A 21 -10.22 2.49 -1.42
C LEU A 21 -9.69 2.83 -0.03
N SER A 22 -9.12 4.01 0.17
CA SER A 22 -8.63 4.42 1.49
C SER A 22 -9.74 4.48 2.55
N SER A 23 -9.39 4.15 3.80
CA SER A 23 -10.28 4.20 4.98
C SER A 23 -11.54 3.31 4.88
N ASN A 24 -11.43 2.11 4.31
CA ASN A 24 -12.54 1.17 4.15
C ASN A 24 -12.40 -0.12 4.98
N GLU A 25 -11.47 -0.20 5.93
CA GLU A 25 -11.26 -1.38 6.80
C GLU A 25 -11.16 -2.69 6.00
N ILE A 26 -10.46 -2.67 4.87
CA ILE A 26 -10.33 -3.83 3.96
C ILE A 26 -9.69 -5.02 4.68
N GLY A 27 -8.71 -4.76 5.55
CA GLY A 27 -7.91 -5.78 6.22
C GLY A 27 -7.16 -6.70 5.26
N ASP A 28 -6.53 -7.74 5.78
CA ASP A 28 -5.74 -8.66 4.97
C ASP A 28 -6.62 -9.48 4.01
N LEU A 29 -7.80 -9.92 4.47
CA LEU A 29 -8.73 -10.71 3.65
C LEU A 29 -9.20 -9.96 2.40
N GLY A 30 -9.57 -8.70 2.52
CA GLY A 30 -9.95 -7.91 1.35
C GLY A 30 -8.74 -7.56 0.48
N THR A 31 -7.55 -7.50 1.07
CA THR A 31 -6.30 -7.26 0.35
C THR A 31 -5.91 -8.46 -0.50
N TRP A 32 -6.15 -9.68 -0.04
CA TRP A 32 -6.01 -10.89 -0.86
C TRP A 32 -6.90 -10.88 -2.10
N GLU A 33 -8.15 -10.42 -1.98
CA GLU A 33 -9.02 -10.30 -3.15
C GLU A 33 -8.50 -9.26 -4.15
N LEU A 34 -7.94 -8.15 -3.65
CA LEU A 34 -7.29 -7.15 -4.49
C LEU A 34 -6.05 -7.70 -5.18
N ALA A 35 -5.23 -8.48 -4.46
CA ALA A 35 -4.06 -9.14 -5.02
C ALA A 35 -4.45 -10.08 -6.18
N TRP A 36 -5.44 -10.94 -5.98
CA TRP A 36 -5.94 -11.80 -7.06
C TRP A 36 -6.48 -11.01 -8.26
N ALA A 37 -7.18 -9.91 -8.02
CA ALA A 37 -7.67 -9.05 -9.10
C ALA A 37 -6.54 -8.34 -9.85
N LEU A 38 -5.47 -7.95 -9.16
CA LEU A 38 -4.28 -7.35 -9.75
C LEU A 38 -3.48 -8.37 -10.56
N ALA A 39 -3.34 -9.61 -10.08
CA ALA A 39 -2.65 -10.67 -10.81
C ALA A 39 -3.34 -11.01 -12.15
N ASP A 40 -4.64 -10.74 -12.27
CA ASP A 40 -5.37 -10.94 -13.53
C ASP A 40 -4.89 -9.98 -14.63
N SER A 41 -4.36 -10.55 -15.71
CA SER A 41 -3.91 -9.83 -16.92
C SER A 41 -4.93 -8.89 -17.57
N ARG A 42 -6.23 -9.06 -17.28
CA ARG A 42 -7.31 -8.19 -17.77
C ARG A 42 -7.34 -6.85 -17.05
N THR A 43 -6.73 -6.76 -15.87
CA THR A 43 -6.70 -5.55 -15.05
C THR A 43 -5.72 -4.53 -15.64
N GLN A 44 -6.27 -3.37 -16.00
CA GLN A 44 -5.54 -2.26 -16.63
C GLN A 44 -5.35 -1.07 -15.68
N LEU A 45 -5.36 -1.36 -14.38
CA LEU A 45 -5.21 -0.38 -13.32
C LEU A 45 -3.77 0.15 -13.31
N ARG A 46 -3.62 1.46 -13.14
CA ARG A 46 -2.32 2.15 -13.06
C ARG A 46 -2.02 2.61 -11.63
N HIS A 47 -3.03 3.04 -10.89
CA HIS A 47 -2.91 3.58 -9.55
C HIS A 47 -3.90 2.89 -8.61
N LEU A 48 -3.38 2.29 -7.54
CA LEU A 48 -4.19 1.75 -6.45
C LEU A 48 -3.82 2.47 -5.15
N ILE A 49 -4.81 3.04 -4.47
CA ILE A 49 -4.64 3.72 -3.19
C ILE A 49 -5.47 2.95 -2.16
N VAL A 50 -4.80 2.37 -1.16
CA VAL A 50 -5.43 1.55 -0.11
C VAL A 50 -4.94 2.02 1.27
N ARG A 51 -4.89 3.34 1.47
CA ARG A 51 -4.43 3.94 2.72
C ARG A 51 -5.37 3.66 3.90
N ALA A 52 -4.83 3.53 5.10
CA ALA A 52 -5.61 3.40 6.34
C ALA A 52 -6.69 2.30 6.28
N ASN A 53 -6.31 1.11 5.82
CA ASN A 53 -7.20 -0.04 5.65
C ASN A 53 -6.92 -1.21 6.61
N ASN A 54 -6.10 -0.98 7.63
CA ASN A 54 -5.71 -2.01 8.60
C ASN A 54 -5.10 -3.26 7.94
N ILE A 55 -4.31 -3.05 6.89
CA ILE A 55 -3.54 -4.10 6.22
C ILE A 55 -2.27 -4.36 7.04
N GLU A 56 -2.00 -5.63 7.32
CA GLU A 56 -0.82 -6.11 8.04
C GLU A 56 0.19 -6.74 7.06
N ASP A 57 1.23 -7.38 7.58
CA ASP A 57 2.33 -7.93 6.77
C ASP A 57 1.88 -9.07 5.83
N ASP A 58 0.88 -9.85 6.23
CA ASP A 58 0.32 -10.94 5.41
C ASP A 58 -0.44 -10.39 4.19
N GLY A 59 -1.31 -9.41 4.37
CA GLY A 59 -2.01 -8.78 3.24
C GLY A 59 -1.05 -8.05 2.28
N ALA A 60 -0.03 -7.41 2.84
CA ALA A 60 1.02 -6.74 2.08
C ALA A 60 1.87 -7.69 1.23
N SER A 61 2.23 -8.85 1.75
CA SER A 61 3.03 -9.87 1.04
C SER A 61 2.30 -10.40 -0.20
N GLU A 62 0.99 -10.60 -0.09
CA GLU A 62 0.19 -11.11 -1.20
C GLU A 62 0.03 -10.08 -2.32
N LEU A 63 -0.06 -8.79 -1.96
CA LEU A 63 0.00 -7.72 -2.96
C LEU A 63 1.30 -7.76 -3.74
N ILE A 64 2.45 -7.97 -3.09
CA ILE A 64 3.76 -8.06 -3.77
C ILE A 64 3.76 -9.19 -4.80
N GLN A 65 3.27 -10.36 -4.40
CA GLN A 65 3.22 -11.52 -5.28
C GLN A 65 2.33 -11.22 -6.51
N ALA A 66 1.19 -10.57 -6.31
CA ALA A 66 0.35 -10.11 -7.40
C ALA A 66 1.01 -9.04 -8.29
N LEU A 67 1.82 -8.15 -7.72
CA LEU A 67 2.58 -7.15 -8.48
C LEU A 67 3.68 -7.77 -9.34
N ALA A 68 4.22 -8.92 -8.96
CA ALA A 68 5.16 -9.64 -9.80
C ALA A 68 4.51 -10.15 -11.10
N GLU A 69 3.23 -10.52 -11.03
CA GLU A 69 2.44 -10.96 -12.19
C GLU A 69 1.79 -9.79 -12.95
N ASN A 70 1.45 -8.71 -12.25
CA ASN A 70 0.84 -7.53 -12.85
C ASN A 70 1.89 -6.66 -13.58
N ALA A 71 1.62 -6.36 -14.86
CA ALA A 71 2.51 -5.52 -15.67
C ALA A 71 2.02 -4.09 -15.89
N THR A 72 0.82 -3.74 -15.41
CA THR A 72 0.11 -2.49 -15.73
C THR A 72 0.19 -1.46 -14.61
N LEU A 73 0.23 -1.89 -13.35
CA LEU A 73 0.23 -1.01 -12.17
C LEU A 73 1.55 -0.24 -12.08
N GLU A 74 1.43 1.07 -11.86
CA GLU A 74 2.55 2.02 -11.79
C GLU A 74 2.70 2.60 -10.38
N CYS A 75 1.61 2.69 -9.62
CA CYS A 75 1.60 3.26 -8.28
C CYS A 75 0.70 2.45 -7.34
N LEU A 76 1.23 2.11 -6.17
CA LEU A 76 0.49 1.50 -5.08
C LEU A 76 0.77 2.28 -3.79
N ASP A 77 -0.27 2.81 -3.18
CA ASP A 77 -0.15 3.55 -1.92
C ASP A 77 -0.74 2.76 -0.76
N LEU A 78 0.13 2.33 0.14
CA LEU A 78 -0.17 1.55 1.34
C LEU A 78 0.00 2.39 2.62
N SER A 79 0.07 3.71 2.51
CA SER A 79 0.31 4.59 3.66
C SER A 79 -0.76 4.47 4.74
N GLY A 80 -0.37 4.47 6.01
CA GLY A 80 -1.31 4.39 7.14
C GLY A 80 -1.89 3.00 7.41
N ASN A 81 -1.31 1.94 6.83
CA ASN A 81 -1.57 0.55 7.21
C ASN A 81 -0.57 0.06 8.28
N ASP A 82 -0.86 -1.05 8.96
CA ASP A 82 -0.01 -1.63 10.02
C ASP A 82 1.02 -2.63 9.45
N ILE A 83 1.73 -2.20 8.40
CA ILE A 83 2.75 -3.00 7.72
C ILE A 83 4.10 -2.72 8.38
N LYS A 84 4.70 -3.74 8.99
CA LYS A 84 5.93 -3.63 9.77
C LYS A 84 7.11 -4.23 9.01
N GLU A 85 7.07 -5.52 8.72
CA GLU A 85 8.16 -6.27 8.08
C GLU A 85 8.07 -6.27 6.55
N ALA A 86 6.86 -6.37 5.99
CA ALA A 86 6.67 -6.43 4.55
C ALA A 86 7.05 -5.13 3.83
N ARG A 87 7.36 -4.07 4.59
CA ARG A 87 7.90 -2.80 4.07
C ARG A 87 9.26 -2.97 3.40
N GLU A 88 10.11 -3.86 3.90
CA GLU A 88 11.42 -4.15 3.31
C GLU A 88 11.26 -4.91 1.98
N ILE A 89 10.37 -5.90 1.97
CA ILE A 89 10.03 -6.70 0.79
C ILE A 89 9.33 -5.85 -0.27
N LEU A 90 8.40 -4.98 0.13
CA LEU A 90 7.72 -4.06 -0.78
C LEU A 90 8.73 -3.04 -1.35
N GLY A 91 9.63 -2.50 -0.52
CA GLY A 91 10.62 -1.50 -0.94
C GLY A 91 11.50 -1.93 -2.12
N ASP A 92 11.65 -3.25 -2.33
CA ASP A 92 12.48 -3.84 -3.38
C ASP A 92 11.70 -4.15 -4.68
N CYS A 93 10.48 -3.64 -4.84
CA CYS A 93 9.73 -3.72 -6.10
C CYS A 93 10.06 -2.51 -7.02
N PRO A 94 11.02 -2.61 -7.96
CA PRO A 94 11.49 -1.46 -8.75
C PRO A 94 10.47 -0.94 -9.77
N ARG A 95 9.38 -1.69 -10.02
CA ARG A 95 8.41 -1.37 -11.08
C ARG A 95 7.27 -0.46 -10.61
N VAL A 96 6.95 -0.46 -9.33
CA VAL A 96 5.76 0.22 -8.79
C VAL A 96 6.21 1.27 -7.78
N LYS A 97 5.71 2.50 -7.94
CA LYS A 97 5.91 3.54 -6.92
C LYS A 97 5.11 3.18 -5.69
N LEU A 98 5.81 2.84 -4.62
CA LEU A 98 5.20 2.49 -3.35
C LEU A 98 5.15 3.70 -2.41
N GLY A 99 3.93 4.07 -2.03
CA GLY A 99 3.69 5.07 -1.01
C GLY A 99 3.69 4.45 0.38
N PHE A 100 4.70 4.76 1.18
CA PHE A 100 4.65 4.52 2.63
C PHE A 100 4.78 5.86 3.35
N GLN A 101 3.99 6.08 4.40
CA GLN A 101 4.36 7.07 5.39
C GLN A 101 5.59 6.53 6.15
N THR A 102 6.77 7.01 5.78
CA THR A 102 8.00 6.86 6.56
C THR A 102 7.89 7.70 7.82
N SER A 103 7.36 7.11 8.89
CA SER A 103 7.74 7.54 10.24
C SER A 103 9.19 7.16 10.59
N TYR A 104 9.89 6.40 9.73
CA TYR A 104 11.27 5.99 9.94
C TYR A 104 12.17 6.30 8.74
N SER A 105 12.47 7.59 8.56
CA SER A 105 13.84 8.05 8.28
C SER A 105 13.96 9.50 8.74
N THR A 106 14.88 9.74 9.67
CA THR A 106 15.37 11.06 10.12
C THR A 106 14.34 12.06 10.64
N ARG A 107 13.78 11.78 11.83
CA ARG A 107 13.91 12.79 12.89
C ARG A 107 15.28 12.51 13.52
N ALA A 108 16.39 13.08 13.01
CA ALA A 108 16.70 14.47 13.31
C ALA A 108 15.92 14.88 14.57
N GLN A 109 16.28 14.30 15.71
CA GLN A 109 16.20 15.02 16.96
C GLN A 109 16.78 16.39 16.62
N ARG A 110 15.93 17.41 16.43
CA ARG A 110 16.40 18.72 16.85
C ARG A 110 16.69 18.47 18.33
N PRO A 111 17.94 18.59 18.79
CA PRO A 111 18.14 18.62 20.22
C PRO A 111 17.16 19.66 20.76
N ARG A 112 16.47 19.33 21.86
CA ARG A 112 15.77 20.38 22.61
C ARG A 112 16.80 21.50 22.77
N PRO A 113 16.46 22.77 22.50
CA PRO A 113 17.38 23.84 22.82
C PRO A 113 17.76 23.65 24.29
N GLU A 114 19.04 23.38 24.55
CA GLU A 114 19.53 23.34 25.91
C GLU A 114 19.19 24.68 26.57
N PRO A 115 18.73 24.70 27.82
CA PRO A 115 18.53 25.95 28.52
C PRO A 115 19.87 26.68 28.56
N ASP A 116 19.89 27.87 27.94
CA ASP A 116 21.03 28.77 27.94
C ASP A 116 21.52 28.99 29.38
N PRO A 117 22.76 28.58 29.73
CA PRO A 117 23.30 28.78 31.07
C PRO A 117 23.65 30.24 31.38
N SER A 118 23.34 31.20 30.49
CA SER A 118 23.69 32.61 30.61
C SER A 118 22.58 33.49 31.20
N ARG A 119 21.55 32.91 31.84
CA ARG A 119 20.62 33.68 32.67
C ARG A 119 20.91 33.45 34.15
N ASP A 120 21.85 34.25 34.64
CA ASP A 120 21.78 34.81 35.99
C ASP A 120 20.51 35.69 36.14
#